data_AF-A0A819MEC8-F1
#
_entry.id   AF-A0A819MEC8-F1
#
_cell.length_a   1.000
_cell.length_b   1.000
_cell.length_c   1.000
_cell.angle_alpha   90.00
_cell.angle_beta   90.00
_cell.angle_gamma   90.00
#
_symmetry.space_group_name_H-M   'P 1'
#
loop_
_entity.id
_entity.type
_entity.pdbx_description
1 polymer ?
#
loop_
_entity_poly.entity_id
_entity_poly.type
_entity_poly.pdbx_seq_one_letter_code
_entity_poly.pdbx_strand_id
1 'polypeptide(L)'
;NSSGRCAINPSYNLAYTSFSLTLIGILPPSLMILFTFLARHNLTMIRSRVKPIDGDRTRDIHIHKRDHDLIKMLFGEVLVFCLTTCPFPCSTLYNFLTIPIKSYKTPIRLAIESLINFIIQPLLTYTYCCTQFYVYGFFCKSFRTDFLEIFHLQRTNRVKQVTAEQTVGQKEKN
;
A
#
# COMPACT_ATOMS: atom_id res chain seq x y z
N ASN A 1 23.06 6.88 38.89
CA ASN A 1 21.95 7.07 37.93
C ASN A 1 20.79 7.73 38.67
N SER A 2 20.75 9.07 38.70
CA SER A 2 19.86 9.86 39.57
C SER A 2 19.17 11.00 38.81
N SER A 3 18.99 10.86 37.49
CA SER A 3 18.41 11.91 36.63
C SER A 3 17.05 11.57 36.03
N GLY A 4 16.40 10.44 36.40
CA GLY A 4 15.05 10.10 35.94
C GLY A 4 14.88 10.01 34.41
N ARG A 5 15.98 10.07 33.64
CA ARG A 5 15.98 10.00 32.19
C ARG A 5 16.18 8.54 31.79
N CYS A 6 15.18 7.95 31.13
CA CYS A 6 15.33 6.68 30.43
C CYS A 6 16.29 6.89 29.25
N ALA A 7 17.58 6.70 29.48
CA ALA A 7 18.57 6.61 28.40
C ALA A 7 18.51 5.19 27.82
N ILE A 8 18.10 5.10 26.55
CA ILE A 8 18.14 3.82 25.82
C ILE A 8 19.61 3.39 25.71
N ASN A 9 19.87 2.12 26.04
CA ASN A 9 21.21 1.56 25.93
C ASN A 9 21.69 1.66 24.46
N PRO A 10 22.85 2.27 24.18
CA PRO A 10 23.35 2.47 22.82
C PRO A 10 23.47 1.17 22.00
N SER A 11 23.84 0.06 22.66
CA SER A 11 23.94 -1.26 22.02
C SER A 11 22.58 -1.77 21.53
N TYR A 12 21.54 -1.57 22.34
CA TYR A 12 20.17 -1.92 21.99
C TYR A 12 19.66 -1.04 20.84
N ASN A 13 19.96 0.25 20.87
CA ASN A 13 19.57 1.17 19.81
C ASN A 13 20.19 0.82 18.45
N LEU A 14 21.47 0.41 18.42
CA LEU A 14 22.13 -0.07 17.22
C LEU A 14 21.44 -1.33 16.66
N ALA A 15 21.20 -2.33 17.51
CA ALA A 15 20.54 -3.56 17.10
C ALA A 15 19.14 -3.31 16.54
N TYR A 16 18.34 -2.48 17.24
CA TYR A 16 16.99 -2.11 16.82
C TYR A 16 16.98 -1.33 15.49
N THR A 17 17.91 -0.39 15.32
CA THR A 17 18.02 0.42 14.09
C THR A 17 18.38 -0.47 12.90
N SER A 18 19.35 -1.37 13.05
CA SER A 18 19.77 -2.31 12.00
C SER A 18 18.65 -3.29 11.62
N PHE A 19 17.93 -3.81 12.62
CA PHE A 19 16.79 -4.70 12.39
C PHE A 19 15.66 -3.99 11.65
N SER A 20 15.30 -2.78 12.10
CA SER A 20 14.23 -1.98 11.48
C SER A 20 14.60 -1.58 10.05
N LEU A 21 15.83 -1.16 9.80
CA LEU A 21 16.31 -0.82 8.45
C LEU A 21 16.21 -2.04 7.52
N THR A 22 16.61 -3.22 8.01
CA THR A 22 16.63 -4.43 7.19
C THR A 22 15.23 -4.97 6.94
N LEU A 23 14.47 -5.26 8.00
CA LEU A 23 13.18 -5.95 7.87
C LEU A 23 12.02 -5.04 7.46
N ILE A 24 12.11 -3.74 7.72
CA ILE A 24 11.04 -2.80 7.36
C ILE A 24 11.45 -1.98 6.14
N GLY A 25 12.71 -1.55 6.06
CA GLY A 25 13.18 -0.66 4.99
C GLY A 25 13.64 -1.34 3.71
N ILE A 26 14.31 -2.50 3.79
CA ILE A 26 15.00 -3.10 2.62
C ILE A 26 14.32 -4.39 2.16
N LEU A 27 14.01 -5.30 3.09
CA LEU A 27 13.47 -6.62 2.77
C LEU A 27 12.09 -6.52 2.07
N PRO A 28 11.10 -5.76 2.56
CA PRO A 28 9.79 -5.73 1.92
C PRO A 28 9.84 -5.11 0.50
N PRO A 29 10.48 -3.94 0.27
CA PRO A 29 10.60 -3.39 -1.09
C PRO A 29 11.36 -4.31 -2.05
N SER A 30 12.45 -4.94 -1.60
CA SER A 30 13.22 -5.85 -2.44
C SER A 30 12.40 -7.09 -2.84
N LEU A 31 11.66 -7.69 -1.90
CA LEU A 31 10.75 -8.79 -2.19
C LEU A 31 9.60 -8.35 -3.11
N MET A 32 9.01 -7.18 -2.89
CA MET A 32 7.95 -6.66 -3.77
C MET A 32 8.47 -6.41 -5.20
N ILE A 33 9.66 -5.82 -5.35
CA ILE A 33 10.30 -5.60 -6.66
C ILE A 33 10.59 -6.96 -7.33
N LEU A 34 11.16 -7.90 -6.57
CA LEU A 34 11.46 -9.25 -7.06
C LEU A 34 10.19 -9.95 -7.53
N PHE A 35 9.13 -9.97 -6.73
CA PHE A 35 7.85 -10.58 -7.10
C PHE A 35 7.16 -9.85 -8.26
N THR A 36 7.26 -8.53 -8.34
CA THR A 36 6.78 -7.76 -9.50
C THR A 36 7.50 -8.20 -10.78
N PHE A 37 8.83 -8.37 -10.70
CA PHE A 37 9.64 -8.82 -11.82
C PHE A 37 9.33 -10.27 -12.21
N LEU A 38 9.23 -11.18 -11.23
CA LEU A 38 8.86 -12.57 -11.46
C LEU A 38 7.45 -12.69 -12.06
N ALA A 39 6.49 -11.92 -11.55
CA ALA A 39 5.13 -11.87 -12.09
C ALA A 39 5.14 -11.41 -13.54
N ARG A 40 5.88 -10.33 -13.85
CA ARG A 40 6.05 -9.85 -15.22
C ARG A 40 6.66 -10.93 -16.12
N HIS A 41 7.75 -11.55 -15.68
CA HIS A 41 8.45 -12.59 -16.44
C HIS A 41 7.54 -13.80 -16.72
N ASN A 42 6.85 -14.29 -15.69
CA ASN A 42 5.93 -15.42 -15.79
C ASN A 42 4.76 -15.10 -16.75
N LEU A 43 4.17 -13.90 -16.64
CA LEU A 43 3.12 -13.45 -17.57
C LEU A 43 3.61 -13.40 -19.02
N THR A 44 4.82 -12.88 -19.28
CA THR A 44 5.39 -12.93 -20.64
C THR A 44 5.65 -14.34 -21.15
N MET A 45 6.01 -15.27 -20.27
CA MET A 45 6.29 -16.66 -20.63
C MET A 45 5.00 -17.46 -20.90
N ILE A 46 3.95 -17.25 -20.11
CA ILE A 46 2.62 -17.81 -20.37
C ILE A 46 2.10 -17.27 -21.71
N ARG A 47 2.27 -15.96 -21.95
CA ARG A 47 1.89 -15.30 -23.20
C ARG A 47 2.57 -15.89 -24.43
N SER A 48 3.84 -16.29 -24.34
CA SER A 48 4.55 -16.88 -25.49
C SER A 48 4.13 -18.32 -25.80
N ARG A 49 3.51 -19.01 -24.83
CA ARG A 49 3.08 -20.42 -24.95
C ARG A 49 1.62 -20.57 -25.34
N VAL A 50 0.75 -19.65 -24.91
CA VAL A 50 -0.67 -19.65 -25.27
C VAL A 50 -0.84 -18.94 -26.61
N LYS A 51 -0.79 -19.69 -27.71
CA LYS A 51 -1.28 -19.18 -29.00
C LYS A 51 -2.81 -19.10 -28.92
N PRO A 52 -3.45 -17.97 -29.26
CA PRO A 52 -4.90 -17.89 -29.30
C PRO A 52 -5.41 -18.94 -30.28
N ILE A 53 -6.25 -19.86 -29.79
CA ILE A 53 -6.98 -20.81 -30.64
C ILE A 53 -7.92 -19.95 -31.49
N ASP A 54 -7.81 -20.07 -32.81
CA ASP A 54 -8.47 -19.25 -33.81
C ASP A 54 -9.95 -18.98 -33.46
N GLY A 55 -10.29 -17.72 -33.15
CA GLY A 55 -11.68 -17.28 -33.06
C GLY A 55 -11.97 -16.09 -32.13
N ASP A 56 -11.23 -15.92 -31.03
CA ASP A 56 -11.62 -14.94 -29.99
C ASP A 56 -10.54 -13.89 -29.71
N ARG A 57 -10.26 -13.06 -30.72
CA ARG A 57 -9.35 -11.89 -30.61
C ARG A 57 -9.77 -10.93 -29.49
N THR A 58 -11.06 -10.89 -29.15
CA THR A 58 -11.64 -10.02 -28.13
C THR A 58 -11.23 -10.42 -26.71
N ARG A 59 -11.17 -11.71 -26.40
CA ARG A 59 -10.74 -12.18 -25.07
C ARG A 59 -9.26 -11.94 -24.79
N ASP A 60 -8.40 -12.10 -25.79
CA ASP A 60 -6.95 -11.92 -25.64
C ASP A 60 -6.57 -10.46 -25.33
N ILE A 61 -7.27 -9.50 -25.96
CA ILE A 61 -7.10 -8.06 -25.69
C ILE A 61 -7.54 -7.70 -24.27
N HIS A 62 -8.59 -8.33 -23.74
CA HIS A 62 -9.12 -8.02 -22.42
C HIS A 62 -8.21 -8.54 -21.29
N ILE A 63 -7.64 -9.75 -21.45
CA ILE A 63 -6.66 -10.32 -20.53
C ILE A 63 -5.40 -9.43 -20.49
N HIS A 64 -4.92 -8.96 -21.64
CA HIS A 64 -3.77 -8.06 -21.74
C HIS A 64 -3.90 -6.78 -20.91
N LYS A 65 -5.09 -6.17 -20.97
CA LYS A 65 -5.36 -4.93 -20.27
C LYS A 65 -5.41 -5.13 -18.76
N ARG A 66 -5.96 -6.26 -18.31
CA ARG A 66 -6.06 -6.60 -16.88
C ARG A 66 -4.68 -6.85 -16.27
N ASP A 67 -3.81 -7.59 -16.95
CA ASP A 67 -2.46 -7.89 -16.46
C ASP A 67 -1.60 -6.62 -16.35
N HIS A 68 -1.71 -5.73 -17.34
CA HIS A 68 -0.99 -4.47 -17.33
C HIS A 68 -1.49 -3.51 -16.24
N ASP A 69 -2.81 -3.47 -16.00
CA ASP A 69 -3.39 -2.71 -14.90
C ASP A 69 -2.93 -3.27 -13.55
N LEU A 70 -2.83 -4.59 -13.40
CA LEU A 70 -2.35 -5.25 -12.17
C LEU A 70 -0.87 -4.94 -11.88
N ILE A 71 0.00 -4.97 -12.90
CA ILE A 71 1.41 -4.59 -12.73
C ILE A 71 1.54 -3.10 -12.37
N LYS A 72 0.73 -2.22 -12.98
CA LYS A 72 0.71 -0.79 -12.63
C LYS A 72 0.26 -0.55 -11.20
N MET A 73 -0.73 -1.30 -10.74
CA MET A 73 -1.22 -1.25 -9.36
C MET A 73 -0.12 -1.63 -8.38
N LEU A 74 0.54 -2.76 -8.62
CA LEU A 74 1.63 -3.25 -7.79
C LEU A 74 2.80 -2.27 -7.76
N PHE A 75 3.13 -1.66 -8.89
CA PHE A 75 4.15 -0.61 -8.95
C PHE A 75 3.76 0.64 -8.14
N GLY A 76 2.50 1.08 -8.24
CA GLY A 76 1.98 2.19 -7.44
C GLY A 76 2.01 1.89 -5.94
N GLU A 77 1.70 0.65 -5.56
CA GLU A 77 1.77 0.18 -4.18
C GLU A 77 3.20 0.20 -3.63
N VAL A 78 4.18 -0.29 -4.41
CA VAL A 78 5.61 -0.22 -4.04
C VAL A 78 6.06 1.23 -3.87
N LEU A 79 5.64 2.13 -4.76
CA LEU A 79 6.02 3.55 -4.70
C LEU A 79 5.46 4.20 -3.43
N VAL A 80 4.17 3.99 -3.16
CA VAL A 80 3.53 4.52 -1.94
C VAL A 80 4.16 3.93 -0.69
N PHE A 81 4.41 2.62 -0.65
CA PHE A 81 5.10 1.96 0.45
C PHE A 81 6.48 2.59 0.69
N CYS A 82 7.28 2.80 -0.35
CA CYS A 82 8.57 3.46 -0.22
C CYS A 82 8.43 4.89 0.32
N LEU A 83 7.47 5.69 -0.15
CA LEU A 83 7.27 7.06 0.32
C LEU A 83 6.78 7.15 1.78
N THR A 84 5.91 6.23 2.21
CA THR A 84 5.34 6.25 3.57
C THR A 84 6.25 5.56 4.57
N THR A 85 6.94 4.51 4.16
CA THR A 85 7.67 3.61 5.07
C THR A 85 9.16 3.91 5.12
N CYS A 86 9.82 4.31 4.02
CA CYS A 86 11.27 4.60 4.03
C CYS A 86 11.69 5.80 4.91
N PRO A 87 10.89 6.86 5.09
CA PRO A 87 11.26 7.96 5.98
C PRO A 87 11.49 7.52 7.43
N PHE A 88 10.82 6.45 7.89
CA PHE A 88 10.98 5.91 9.23
C PHE A 88 12.40 5.40 9.51
N PRO A 89 12.91 4.36 8.83
CA PRO A 89 14.25 3.85 9.05
C PRO A 89 15.33 4.88 8.66
N CYS A 90 15.10 5.74 7.67
CA CYS A 90 16.02 6.85 7.36
C CYS A 90 16.17 7.84 8.53
N SER A 91 15.07 8.20 9.19
CA SER A 91 15.10 9.07 10.37
C SER A 91 15.80 8.39 11.55
N THR A 92 15.53 7.10 11.79
CA THR A 92 16.21 6.32 12.84
C THR A 92 17.72 6.21 12.58
N LEU A 93 18.11 5.97 11.33
CA LEU A 93 19.52 5.94 10.92
C LEU A 93 20.18 7.31 11.09
N TYR A 94 19.52 8.39 10.69
CA TYR A 94 19.99 9.76 10.91
C TYR A 94 20.19 10.05 12.41
N ASN A 95 19.22 9.68 13.24
CA ASN A 95 19.29 9.84 14.68
C ASN A 95 20.47 9.08 15.28
N PHE A 96 20.71 7.84 14.83
CA PHE A 96 21.83 7.02 15.25
C PHE A 96 23.18 7.63 14.87
N LEU A 97 23.36 8.01 13.60
CA LEU A 97 24.59 8.63 13.09
C LEU A 97 24.89 9.96 13.78
N THR A 98 23.86 10.67 14.25
CA THR A 98 24.01 11.97 14.88
C THR A 98 24.22 11.89 16.40
N ILE A 99 24.13 10.70 17.02
CA ILE A 99 24.42 10.50 18.47
C ILE A 99 25.77 11.11 18.89
N PRO A 100 26.91 10.84 18.22
CA PRO A 100 28.21 11.38 18.64
C PRO A 100 28.32 12.91 18.53
N ILE A 101 27.54 13.52 17.64
CA ILE A 101 27.57 14.96 17.35
C ILE A 101 26.45 15.69 18.12
N LYS A 102 25.54 14.95 18.77
CA LYS A 102 24.34 15.48 19.42
C LYS A 102 24.64 16.49 20.51
N SER A 103 25.80 16.37 21.17
CA SER A 103 26.28 17.31 22.20
C SER A 103 26.56 18.72 21.66
N TYR A 104 26.74 18.89 20.35
CA TYR A 104 26.99 20.19 19.70
C TYR A 104 25.74 20.78 19.02
N LYS A 105 24.60 20.07 19.05
CA LYS A 105 23.35 20.57 18.46
C LYS A 105 22.68 21.57 19.39
N THR A 106 22.19 22.66 18.81
CA THR A 106 21.38 23.65 19.54
C THR A 106 20.06 23.03 20.02
N PRO A 107 19.55 23.41 21.20
CA PRO A 107 18.33 22.82 21.78
C PRO A 107 17.10 23.08 20.91
N ILE A 108 17.06 24.20 20.21
CA ILE A 108 15.97 24.54 19.28
C ILE A 108 15.89 23.55 18.11
N ARG A 109 17.04 23.12 17.57
CA ARG A 109 17.10 22.17 16.46
C ARG A 109 16.63 20.79 16.89
N LEU A 110 17.00 20.38 18.10
CA LEU A 110 16.55 19.12 18.68
C LEU A 110 15.03 19.10 18.91
N ALA A 111 14.45 20.22 19.33
CA ALA A 111 13.01 20.36 19.50
C ALA A 111 12.26 20.23 18.17
N ILE A 112 12.75 20.87 17.10
CA ILE A 112 12.18 20.76 15.74
C ILE A 112 12.27 19.32 15.23
N GLU A 113 13.42 18.65 15.37
CA GLU A 113 13.60 17.25 14.97
C GLU A 113 12.64 16.32 15.73
N SER A 114 12.42 16.55 17.02
CA SER A 114 11.45 15.80 17.82
C SER A 114 10.02 16.05 17.37
N LEU A 115 9.67 17.30 17.06
CA LEU A 115 8.33 17.67 16.58
C LEU A 115 8.03 17.02 15.22
N ILE A 116 8.99 17.08 14.30
CA ILE A 116 8.90 16.44 12.98
C ILE A 116 8.71 14.93 13.17
N ASN A 117 9.53 14.26 13.98
CA ASN A 117 9.36 12.83 14.20
C ASN A 117 8.02 12.48 14.86
N PHE A 118 7.54 13.32 15.79
CA PHE A 118 6.26 13.11 16.46
C PHE A 118 5.05 13.30 15.54
N ILE A 119 5.09 14.26 14.61
CA ILE A 119 3.95 14.55 13.72
C ILE A 119 4.03 13.70 12.45
N ILE A 120 5.19 13.70 11.79
CA ILE A 120 5.37 13.17 10.44
C ILE A 120 5.37 11.64 10.46
N GLN A 121 6.05 10.99 11.40
CA GLN A 121 6.13 9.52 11.36
C GLN A 121 4.79 8.80 11.60
N PRO A 122 3.99 9.15 12.63
CA PRO A 122 2.70 8.51 12.81
C PRO A 122 1.78 8.83 11.62
N LEU A 123 1.80 10.08 11.14
CA LEU A 123 0.98 10.49 10.01
C LEU A 123 1.31 9.70 8.76
N LEU A 124 2.59 9.51 8.41
CA LEU A 124 2.97 8.68 7.25
C LEU A 124 2.57 7.21 7.44
N THR A 125 2.75 6.67 8.64
CA THR A 125 2.44 5.27 8.95
C THR A 125 0.93 5.01 8.89
N TYR A 126 0.10 5.87 9.48
CA TYR A 126 -1.35 5.74 9.43
C TYR A 126 -1.92 6.08 8.06
N THR A 127 -1.31 7.02 7.35
CA THR A 127 -1.73 7.36 5.98
C THR A 127 -1.61 6.14 5.09
N TYR A 128 -0.53 5.35 5.18
CA TYR A 128 -0.35 4.13 4.39
C TYR A 128 -1.57 3.19 4.40
N CYS A 129 -2.18 2.97 5.57
CA CYS A 129 -3.38 2.12 5.69
C CYS A 129 -4.56 2.65 4.87
N CYS A 130 -4.71 3.98 4.79
CA CYS A 130 -5.76 4.62 3.99
C CYS A 130 -5.37 4.74 2.52
N THR A 131 -4.09 4.94 2.21
CA THR A 131 -3.60 5.17 0.84
C THR A 131 -3.79 3.95 -0.05
N GLN A 132 -3.76 2.73 0.50
CA GLN A 132 -3.98 1.49 -0.25
C GLN A 132 -5.29 1.54 -1.06
N PHE A 133 -6.39 1.97 -0.44
CA PHE A 133 -7.68 2.12 -1.13
C PHE A 133 -7.61 3.14 -2.28
N TYR A 134 -6.93 4.26 -2.07
CA TYR A 134 -6.76 5.29 -3.09
C TYR A 134 -5.82 4.85 -4.21
N VAL A 135 -4.78 4.07 -3.92
CA VAL A 135 -3.87 3.51 -4.95
C VAL A 135 -4.66 2.58 -5.86
N TYR A 136 -5.47 1.68 -5.30
CA TYR A 136 -6.33 0.80 -6.09
C TYR A 136 -7.36 1.58 -6.90
N GLY A 137 -7.92 2.64 -6.31
CA GLY A 137 -8.79 3.58 -7.00
C GLY A 137 -8.08 4.38 -8.10
N PHE A 138 -6.83 4.80 -7.96
CA PHE A 138 -6.16 5.70 -8.92
C PHE A 138 -5.49 4.97 -10.08
N PHE A 139 -4.86 3.82 -9.82
CA PHE A 139 -4.00 3.16 -10.80
C PHE A 139 -4.73 2.15 -11.70
N CYS A 140 -5.87 1.61 -11.27
CA CYS A 140 -6.63 0.62 -12.04
C CYS A 140 -7.93 1.21 -12.61
N LYS A 141 -7.95 1.50 -13.91
CA LYS A 141 -9.22 1.80 -14.61
C LYS A 141 -10.16 0.60 -14.60
N SER A 142 -9.64 -0.62 -14.77
CA SER A 142 -10.47 -1.83 -14.68
C SER A 142 -11.10 -1.98 -13.30
N PHE A 143 -10.38 -1.66 -12.22
CA PHE A 143 -10.92 -1.72 -10.86
C PHE A 143 -12.04 -0.70 -10.65
N ARG A 144 -11.90 0.53 -11.18
CA ARG A 144 -13.00 1.52 -11.12
C ARG A 144 -14.26 1.02 -11.80
N THR A 145 -14.12 0.40 -12.97
CA THR A 145 -15.25 -0.14 -13.72
C THR A 145 -15.92 -1.28 -12.95
N ASP A 146 -15.15 -2.26 -12.48
CA ASP A 146 -15.67 -3.40 -11.71
C ASP A 146 -16.32 -2.92 -10.39
N PHE A 147 -15.71 -1.94 -9.71
CA PHE A 147 -16.24 -1.38 -8.46
C PHE A 147 -17.55 -0.60 -8.67
N LEU A 148 -17.62 0.22 -9.72
CA LEU A 148 -18.86 0.92 -10.09
C LEU A 148 -19.95 -0.06 -10.52
N GLU A 149 -19.59 -1.14 -11.22
CA GLU A 149 -20.52 -2.20 -11.61
C GLU A 149 -21.13 -2.88 -10.38
N ILE A 150 -20.33 -3.22 -9.37
CA ILE A 150 -20.85 -3.78 -8.11
C ILE A 150 -21.84 -2.81 -7.44
N PHE A 151 -21.52 -1.52 -7.37
CA PHE A 151 -22.44 -0.52 -6.80
C PHE A 151 -23.74 -0.40 -7.60
N HIS A 152 -23.67 -0.43 -8.92
CA HIS A 152 -24.84 -0.41 -9.79
C HIS A 152 -25.69 -1.68 -9.65
N LEU A 153 -25.06 -2.86 -9.54
CA LEU A 153 -25.74 -4.13 -9.32
C LEU A 153 -26.41 -4.20 -7.95
N GLN A 154 -25.75 -3.71 -6.89
CA GLN A 154 -26.35 -3.63 -5.56
C GLN A 154 -27.56 -2.68 -5.53
N ARG A 155 -27.47 -1.54 -6.22
CA ARG A 155 -28.60 -0.61 -6.35
C ARG A 155 -29.77 -1.26 -7.10
N THR A 156 -29.48 -1.98 -8.19
CA THR A 156 -30.50 -2.66 -9.01
C THR A 156 -31.17 -3.80 -8.24
N ASN A 157 -30.40 -4.58 -7.46
CA ASN A 157 -30.93 -5.67 -6.65
C ASN A 157 -31.79 -5.18 -5.48
N ARG A 158 -31.43 -4.05 -4.84
CA ARG A 158 -32.29 -3.43 -3.82
C ARG A 158 -33.62 -2.97 -4.39
N VAL A 159 -33.62 -2.37 -5.59
CA VAL A 159 -34.87 -1.93 -6.24
C VAL A 159 -35.77 -3.13 -6.54
N LYS A 160 -35.21 -4.24 -7.04
CA LYS A 160 -35.99 -5.46 -7.32
C LYS A 160 -36.59 -6.10 -6.07
N GLN A 161 -35.90 -6.08 -4.93
CA GLN A 161 -36.43 -6.60 -3.67
C GLN A 161 -37.62 -5.77 -3.15
N VAL A 162 -37.52 -4.44 -3.19
CA VAL A 162 -38.61 -3.54 -2.78
C VAL A 162 -39.86 -3.72 -3.66
N THR A 163 -39.67 -3.92 -4.98
CA THR A 163 -40.81 -4.15 -5.89
C THR A 163 -41.47 -5.51 -5.67
N ALA A 164 -40.71 -6.56 -5.34
CA ALA A 164 -41.22 -7.89 -5.06
C ALA A 164 -42.05 -7.95 -3.76
N GLU A 165 -41.62 -7.26 -2.71
CA GLU A 165 -42.37 -7.18 -1.44
C GLU A 165 -43.71 -6.45 -1.60
N GLN A 166 -43.76 -5.40 -2.42
CA GLN A 166 -45.02 -4.70 -2.73
C GLN A 166 -46.02 -5.55 -3.52
N THR A 167 -45.55 -6.46 -4.39
CA THR A 167 -46.44 -7.34 -5.17
C THR A 167 -47.02 -8.49 -4.34
N VAL A 168 -46.29 -8.97 -3.33
CA VAL A 168 -46.76 -10.00 -2.40
C VAL A 168 -47.78 -9.43 -1.41
N GLY A 169 -47.50 -8.25 -0.83
CA GLY A 169 -48.43 -7.59 0.10
C GLY A 169 -49.75 -7.12 -0.54
N GLN A 170 -49.80 -6.96 -1.85
CA GLN A 170 -51.01 -6.58 -2.59
C GLN A 170 -51.87 -7.80 -3.02
N LYS A 171 -51.29 -9.01 -3.05
CA LYS A 171 -52.03 -10.26 -3.24
C LYS A 171 -52.72 -10.78 -1.97
N GLU A 172 -52.25 -10.39 -0.79
CA GLU A 172 -52.86 -10.75 0.49
C GLU A 172 -54.07 -9.87 0.88
N LYS A 173 -54.29 -8.76 0.16
CA LYS A 173 -55.38 -7.81 0.43
C LYS A 173 -56.58 -7.93 -0.52
N ASN A 174 -56.50 -8.79 -1.52
CA ASN A 174 -57.59 -9.13 -2.44
C ASN A 174 -58.01 -10.59 -2.22
#